data_AF-A0A955YB13-F1
#
_entry.id   AF-A0A955YB13-F1
#
_cell.length_a   1.000
_cell.length_b   1.000
_cell.length_c   1.000
_cell.angle_alpha   90.00
_cell.angle_beta   90.00
_cell.angle_gamma   90.00
#
_symmetry.space_group_name_H-M   'P 1'
#
loop_
_entity.id
_entity.type
_entity.pdbx_description
1 polymer ?
#
loop_
_entity_poly.entity_id
_entity_poly.type
_entity_poly.pdbx_seq_one_letter_code
_entity_poly.pdbx_strand_id
1 'polypeptide(L)'
;LSLELVEAGLAHVFVIPPEAFDMQPLLDAQARARAARKGIWGTEHYQGAAHVTSLHANAEGDDTKNVNGESFRMVNLQAEPLNVIGWTVSNAAGRSFVLPDLTIPPGHTVQIRSGHGDPQRDPAKQLVIHLGSDVPVWDDHADRLTVYDRYERIVDTRAHGH
;
A
#
# COMPACT_ATOMS: atom_id res chain seq x y z
N LEU A 1 -11.37 -15.31 2.10
CA LEU A 1 -10.12 -15.50 2.87
C LEU A 1 -10.43 -16.41 4.06
N SER A 2 -9.61 -17.43 4.33
CA SER A 2 -9.83 -18.34 5.48
C SER A 2 -9.07 -17.86 6.71
N LEU A 3 -9.70 -17.93 7.89
CA LEU A 3 -9.08 -17.62 9.18
C LEU A 3 -7.86 -18.51 9.46
N GLU A 4 -7.94 -19.79 9.10
CA GLU A 4 -6.87 -20.77 9.33
C GLU A 4 -5.58 -20.38 8.59
N LEU A 5 -5.72 -19.91 7.34
CA LEU A 5 -4.56 -19.46 6.55
C LEU A 5 -3.91 -18.22 7.16
N VAL A 6 -4.72 -17.29 7.68
CA VAL A 6 -4.22 -16.08 8.33
C VAL A 6 -3.50 -16.42 9.64
N GLU A 7 -4.09 -17.30 10.46
CA GLU A 7 -3.50 -17.71 11.74
C GLU A 7 -2.22 -18.56 11.58
N ALA A 8 -2.13 -19.33 10.50
CA ALA A 8 -0.92 -20.03 10.10
C ALA A 8 0.18 -19.11 9.53
N GLY A 9 -0.13 -17.82 9.29
CA GLY A 9 0.80 -16.87 8.68
C GLY A 9 1.04 -17.11 7.19
N LEU A 10 0.10 -17.75 6.50
CA LEU A 10 0.16 -18.05 5.07
C LEU A 10 -0.56 -17.00 4.21
N ALA A 11 -1.27 -16.07 4.84
CA ALA A 11 -1.95 -14.96 4.20
C ALA A 11 -1.98 -13.73 5.11
N HIS A 12 -2.12 -12.55 4.51
CA HIS A 12 -2.46 -11.32 5.22
C HIS A 12 -3.88 -10.86 4.86
N VAL A 13 -4.48 -10.10 5.75
CA VAL A 13 -5.78 -9.46 5.58
C VAL A 13 -5.62 -8.23 4.70
N PHE A 14 -6.63 -8.03 3.87
CA PHE A 14 -6.71 -6.94 2.91
C PHE A 14 -8.16 -6.49 2.85
N VAL A 15 -8.43 -5.28 3.35
CA VAL A 15 -9.78 -4.71 3.41
C VAL A 15 -9.92 -3.61 2.36
N ILE A 16 -10.91 -3.78 1.50
CA ILE A 16 -11.42 -2.75 0.58
C ILE A 16 -12.89 -2.54 0.95
N PRO A 17 -13.25 -1.40 1.54
CA PRO A 17 -14.63 -1.10 1.88
C PRO A 17 -15.54 -0.93 0.66
N PRO A 18 -16.86 -1.14 0.80
CA PRO A 18 -17.52 -1.58 2.02
C PRO A 18 -17.33 -3.09 2.27
N GLU A 19 -16.95 -3.46 3.49
CA GLU A 19 -16.88 -4.84 3.93
C GLU A 19 -18.27 -5.40 4.22
N ALA A 20 -18.50 -6.65 3.80
CA ALA A 20 -19.79 -7.32 3.97
C ALA A 20 -19.90 -8.09 5.30
N PHE A 21 -18.81 -8.21 6.06
CA PHE A 21 -18.72 -9.01 7.27
C PHE A 21 -17.64 -8.46 8.22
N ASP A 22 -17.72 -8.86 9.50
CA ASP A 22 -16.76 -8.49 10.53
C ASP A 22 -15.37 -9.08 10.23
N MET A 23 -14.39 -8.19 10.05
CA MET A 23 -13.00 -8.54 9.75
C MET A 23 -12.17 -8.74 11.02
N GLN A 24 -12.68 -8.41 12.21
CA GLN A 24 -11.90 -8.41 13.46
C GLN A 24 -11.24 -9.77 13.76
N PRO A 25 -11.90 -10.93 13.60
CA PRO A 25 -11.25 -12.23 13.85
C PRO A 25 -10.03 -12.47 12.96
N LEU A 26 -10.09 -12.02 11.70
CA LEU A 26 -8.99 -12.13 10.75
C LEU A 26 -7.85 -11.17 11.12
N LEU A 27 -8.17 -9.93 11.52
CA LEU A 27 -7.18 -8.94 11.95
C LEU A 27 -6.42 -9.41 13.20
N ASP A 28 -7.14 -9.98 14.17
CA ASP A 28 -6.54 -10.52 15.39
C ASP A 28 -5.64 -11.72 15.08
N ALA A 29 -6.08 -12.62 14.20
CA ALA A 29 -5.27 -13.75 13.75
C ALA A 29 -4.00 -13.30 13.03
N GLN A 30 -4.10 -12.29 12.17
CA GLN A 30 -2.94 -11.67 11.51
C GLN A 30 -1.98 -11.08 12.54
N ALA A 31 -2.47 -10.33 13.52
CA ALA A 31 -1.64 -9.73 14.55
C ALA A 31 -0.85 -10.80 15.33
N ARG A 32 -1.51 -11.92 15.70
CA ARG A 32 -0.85 -13.06 16.35
C ARG A 32 0.19 -13.73 15.44
N ALA A 33 -0.14 -13.98 14.18
CA ALA A 33 0.77 -14.62 13.23
C ALA A 33 2.00 -13.74 12.96
N ARG A 34 1.82 -12.42 12.85
CA ARG A 34 2.88 -11.44 12.66
C ARG A 34 3.79 -11.34 13.88
N ALA A 35 3.23 -11.23 15.09
CA ALA A 35 4.01 -11.23 16.33
C ALA A 35 4.85 -12.50 16.50
N ALA A 36 4.32 -13.65 16.07
CA ALA A 36 5.02 -14.93 16.10
C ALA A 36 5.94 -15.18 14.89
N ARG A 37 6.02 -14.25 13.93
CA ARG A 37 6.79 -14.39 12.67
C ARG A 37 6.49 -15.68 11.89
N LYS A 38 5.23 -16.09 11.86
CA LYS A 38 4.80 -17.31 11.15
C LYS A 38 4.76 -17.09 9.63
N GLY A 39 5.22 -18.07 8.85
CA GLY A 39 5.08 -18.08 7.40
C GLY A 39 5.64 -16.81 6.74
N ILE A 40 4.80 -16.09 6.00
CA ILE A 40 5.19 -14.86 5.29
C ILE A 40 5.74 -13.80 6.25
N TRP A 41 5.26 -13.79 7.51
CA TRP A 41 5.67 -12.83 8.54
C TRP A 41 7.07 -13.07 9.10
N GLY A 42 7.76 -14.14 8.68
CA GLY A 42 9.18 -14.35 8.98
C GLY A 42 10.12 -13.71 7.95
N THR A 43 9.60 -13.24 6.82
CA THR A 43 10.40 -12.63 5.75
C THR A 43 10.60 -11.14 5.97
N GLU A 44 11.71 -10.59 5.45
CA GLU A 44 12.00 -9.16 5.51
C GLU A 44 10.90 -8.32 4.86
N HIS A 45 10.34 -8.82 3.75
CA HIS A 45 9.28 -8.19 2.95
C HIS A 45 8.03 -7.82 3.77
N TYR A 46 7.73 -8.59 4.83
CA TYR A 46 6.54 -8.38 5.66
C TYR A 46 6.86 -7.87 7.08
N GLN A 47 8.11 -7.48 7.36
CA GLN A 47 8.45 -6.86 8.66
C GLN A 47 7.99 -5.40 8.76
N GLY A 48 7.80 -4.73 7.63
CA GLY A 48 7.39 -3.33 7.54
C GLY A 48 6.06 -3.00 8.24
N ALA A 49 5.82 -1.71 8.44
CA ALA A 49 4.56 -1.22 8.99
C ALA A 49 3.38 -1.39 8.02
N ALA A 50 3.68 -1.31 6.72
CA ALA A 50 2.76 -1.44 5.60
C ALA A 50 3.37 -2.33 4.52
N HIS A 51 2.57 -2.70 3.54
CA HIS A 51 3.02 -3.48 2.38
C HIS A 51 2.35 -3.01 1.09
N VAL A 52 3.12 -2.94 0.00
CA VAL A 52 2.65 -2.59 -1.34
C VAL A 52 2.14 -3.84 -2.04
N THR A 53 0.83 -3.96 -2.17
CA THR A 53 0.16 -5.15 -2.72
C THR A 53 0.11 -5.16 -4.25
N SER A 54 0.18 -3.98 -4.88
CA SER A 54 0.18 -3.85 -6.34
C SER A 54 0.84 -2.55 -6.77
N LEU A 55 1.51 -2.57 -7.92
CA LEU A 55 2.00 -1.42 -8.67
C LEU A 55 1.53 -1.60 -10.11
N HIS A 56 0.83 -0.60 -10.64
CA HIS A 56 0.34 -0.53 -12.01
C HIS A 56 1.04 0.66 -12.67
N ALA A 57 2.13 0.37 -13.36
CA ALA A 57 3.02 1.37 -13.93
C ALA A 57 2.61 1.86 -15.32
N ASN A 58 1.86 1.05 -16.08
CA ASN A 58 1.47 1.34 -17.45
C ASN A 58 -0.02 1.70 -17.50
N ALA A 59 -0.34 2.97 -17.72
CA ALA A 59 -1.71 3.44 -17.81
C ALA A 59 -2.39 2.98 -19.11
N GLU A 60 -3.72 2.87 -19.11
CA GLU A 60 -4.42 2.69 -20.38
C GLU A 60 -4.26 3.92 -21.28
N GLY A 61 -3.72 3.68 -22.48
CA GLY A 61 -3.61 4.67 -23.54
C GLY A 61 -2.28 5.42 -23.52
N ASP A 62 -2.36 6.74 -23.49
CA ASP A 62 -1.20 7.63 -23.42
C ASP A 62 -1.08 8.16 -22.00
N ASP A 63 -0.08 7.69 -21.26
CA ASP A 63 0.16 7.99 -19.86
C ASP A 63 0.28 9.49 -19.59
N THR A 64 0.78 10.27 -20.56
CA THR A 64 0.87 11.73 -20.43
C THR A 64 -0.51 12.41 -20.38
N LYS A 65 -1.54 11.73 -20.90
CA LYS A 65 -2.94 12.15 -20.86
C LYS A 65 -3.75 11.44 -19.76
N ASN A 66 -3.19 10.38 -19.18
CA ASN A 66 -3.81 9.55 -18.16
C ASN A 66 -2.84 9.24 -17.01
N VAL A 67 -2.23 10.28 -16.43
CA VAL A 67 -1.26 10.11 -15.33
C VAL A 67 -1.89 9.37 -14.13
N ASN A 68 -3.20 9.51 -13.90
CA ASN A 68 -3.89 8.76 -12.84
C ASN A 68 -4.19 7.30 -13.17
N GLY A 69 -3.95 6.87 -14.41
CA GLY A 69 -3.98 5.45 -14.78
C GLY A 69 -2.84 4.70 -14.09
N GLU A 70 -1.70 5.35 -13.94
CA GLU A 70 -0.65 4.88 -13.05
C GLU A 70 -1.08 4.94 -11.58
N SER A 71 -0.91 3.82 -10.87
CA SER A 71 -1.23 3.76 -9.45
C SER A 71 -0.55 2.61 -8.73
N PHE A 72 -0.49 2.70 -7.40
CA PHE A 72 -0.14 1.57 -6.56
C PHE A 72 -1.10 1.47 -5.37
N ARG A 73 -1.05 0.32 -4.70
CA ARG A 73 -1.86 0.07 -3.51
C ARG A 73 -0.99 -0.35 -2.36
N MET A 74 -1.30 0.21 -1.19
CA MET A 74 -0.62 -0.10 0.06
C MET A 74 -1.63 -0.51 1.12
N VAL A 75 -1.28 -1.52 1.92
CA VAL A 75 -2.08 -2.02 3.06
C VAL A 75 -1.39 -1.70 4.37
N ASN A 76 -2.17 -1.33 5.40
CA ASN A 76 -1.67 -1.26 6.78
C ASN A 76 -1.58 -2.68 7.38
N LEU A 77 -0.37 -3.10 7.76
CA LEU A 77 -0.14 -4.41 8.38
C LEU A 77 -0.20 -4.38 9.92
N GLN A 78 -0.32 -3.20 10.52
CA GLN A 78 -0.40 -3.05 11.97
C GLN A 78 -1.80 -3.40 12.49
N ALA A 79 -1.87 -3.78 13.77
CA ALA A 79 -3.12 -3.91 14.50
C ALA A 79 -3.72 -2.53 14.88
N GLU A 80 -2.95 -1.46 14.72
CA GLU A 80 -3.33 -0.08 15.04
C GLU A 80 -3.46 0.77 13.77
N PRO A 81 -4.23 1.89 13.81
CA PRO A 81 -4.28 2.84 12.71
C PRO A 81 -2.89 3.38 12.34
N LEU A 82 -2.59 3.39 11.04
CA LEU A 82 -1.31 3.83 10.51
C LEU A 82 -1.45 5.21 9.87
N ASN A 83 -0.86 6.23 10.49
CA ASN A 83 -0.75 7.55 9.90
C ASN A 83 0.50 7.62 9.00
N VAL A 84 0.31 7.96 7.73
CA VAL A 84 1.37 8.07 6.72
C VAL A 84 1.84 9.50 6.46
N ILE A 85 1.49 10.45 7.34
CA ILE A 85 1.97 11.82 7.26
C ILE A 85 3.51 11.86 7.24
N GLY A 86 4.06 12.57 6.26
CA GLY A 86 5.50 12.72 6.07
C GLY A 86 6.20 11.46 5.54
N TRP A 87 5.47 10.39 5.22
CA TRP A 87 6.03 9.27 4.47
C TRP A 87 6.35 9.71 3.05
N THR A 88 7.32 9.07 2.42
CA THR A 88 7.70 9.34 1.03
C THR A 88 7.67 8.08 0.20
N VAL A 89 7.38 8.22 -1.08
CA VAL A 89 7.58 7.18 -2.08
C VAL A 89 8.56 7.64 -3.14
N SER A 90 9.44 6.74 -3.57
CA SER A 90 10.36 7.01 -4.67
C SER A 90 10.32 5.93 -5.75
N ASN A 91 10.68 6.31 -6.97
CA ASN A 91 10.87 5.38 -8.08
C ASN A 91 12.37 5.08 -8.32
N ALA A 92 12.69 4.20 -9.27
CA ALA A 92 14.07 3.85 -9.63
C ALA A 92 14.84 5.02 -10.28
N ALA A 93 14.13 5.97 -10.90
CA ALA A 93 14.71 7.17 -11.49
C ALA A 93 15.02 8.27 -10.46
N GLY A 94 14.75 8.04 -9.17
CA GLY A 94 15.06 8.98 -8.09
C GLY A 94 14.02 10.09 -7.90
N ARG A 95 12.87 10.04 -8.58
CA ARG A 95 11.74 10.93 -8.26
C ARG A 95 11.15 10.53 -6.91
N SER A 96 10.85 11.50 -6.07
CA SER A 96 10.33 11.28 -4.72
C SER A 96 9.14 12.18 -4.44
N PHE A 97 8.14 11.64 -3.74
CA PHE A 97 6.87 12.31 -3.44
C PHE A 97 6.51 12.09 -1.98
N VAL A 98 6.12 13.16 -1.29
CA VAL A 98 5.60 13.09 0.07
C VAL A 98 4.12 12.69 0.01
N LEU A 99 3.73 11.68 0.78
CA LEU A 99 2.33 11.29 0.89
C LEU A 99 1.53 12.35 1.66
N PRO A 100 0.33 12.74 1.15
CA PRO A 100 -0.59 13.56 1.91
C PRO A 100 -1.00 12.91 3.24
N ASP A 101 -1.44 13.72 4.19
CA ASP A 101 -1.98 13.21 5.45
C ASP A 101 -3.18 12.27 5.19
N LEU A 102 -3.05 11.07 5.75
CA LEU A 102 -4.02 9.99 5.72
C LEU A 102 -3.72 9.03 6.88
N THR A 103 -4.79 8.59 7.54
CA THR A 103 -4.72 7.48 8.50
C THR A 103 -5.42 6.26 7.91
N ILE A 104 -4.71 5.13 7.84
CA ILE A 104 -5.17 3.87 7.26
C ILE A 104 -5.53 2.92 8.41
N PRO A 105 -6.80 2.49 8.55
CA PRO A 105 -7.18 1.52 9.58
C PRO A 105 -6.45 0.17 9.44
N PRO A 106 -6.41 -0.66 10.50
CA PRO A 106 -5.80 -1.99 10.47
C PRO A 106 -6.32 -2.85 9.29
N GLY A 107 -5.42 -3.38 8.47
CA GLY A 107 -5.76 -4.20 7.30
C GLY A 107 -6.43 -3.47 6.14
N HIS A 108 -6.81 -2.19 6.29
CA HIS A 108 -7.35 -1.38 5.21
C HIS A 108 -6.26 -1.02 4.20
N THR A 109 -6.72 -0.75 2.99
CA THR A 109 -5.84 -0.36 1.88
C THR A 109 -6.13 1.05 1.41
N VAL A 110 -5.09 1.70 0.92
CA VAL A 110 -5.16 2.96 0.19
C VAL A 110 -4.72 2.73 -1.25
N GLN A 111 -5.45 3.30 -2.20
CA GLN A 111 -5.01 3.44 -3.58
C GLN A 111 -4.32 4.80 -3.74
N ILE A 112 -3.08 4.79 -4.21
CA ILE A 112 -2.30 5.99 -4.46
C ILE A 112 -2.15 6.15 -5.97
N ARG A 113 -2.62 7.27 -6.52
CA ARG A 113 -2.55 7.58 -7.96
C ARG A 113 -1.44 8.59 -8.22
N SER A 114 -0.77 8.47 -9.37
CA SER A 114 0.38 9.34 -9.69
C SER A 114 -0.01 10.80 -9.92
N GLY A 115 -1.18 11.06 -10.51
CA GLY A 115 -1.62 12.40 -10.91
C GLY A 115 -2.26 13.20 -9.79
N HIS A 116 -3.18 14.10 -10.17
CA HIS A 116 -3.95 14.98 -9.27
C HIS A 116 -5.34 14.44 -8.98
N GLY A 117 -5.94 14.83 -7.86
CA GLY A 117 -7.34 14.56 -7.56
C GLY A 117 -7.68 14.79 -6.09
N ASP A 118 -8.97 14.82 -5.79
CA ASP A 118 -9.45 14.96 -4.41
C ASP A 118 -9.22 13.67 -3.62
N PRO A 119 -8.71 13.76 -2.38
CA PRO A 119 -8.50 12.58 -1.56
C PRO A 119 -9.85 12.02 -1.06
N GLN A 120 -9.97 10.69 -1.07
CA GLN A 120 -11.01 9.99 -0.33
C GLN A 120 -10.42 9.50 0.99
N ARG A 121 -10.84 10.11 2.10
CA ARG A 121 -10.33 9.82 3.45
C ARG A 121 -11.33 9.13 4.35
N ASP A 122 -12.56 8.89 3.88
CA ASP A 122 -13.58 8.16 4.62
C ASP A 122 -13.21 6.67 4.68
N PRO A 123 -12.92 6.11 5.88
CA PRO A 123 -12.54 4.71 6.02
C PRO A 123 -13.68 3.72 5.72
N ALA A 124 -14.92 4.19 5.61
CA ALA A 124 -16.05 3.38 5.14
C ALA A 124 -16.06 3.22 3.60
N LYS A 125 -15.12 3.86 2.90
CA LYS A 125 -14.93 3.81 1.44
C LYS A 125 -13.50 3.39 1.13
N GLN A 126 -13.25 3.05 -0.14
CA GLN A 126 -11.89 2.91 -0.62
C GLN A 126 -11.12 4.22 -0.43
N LEU A 127 -10.08 4.19 0.41
CA LEU A 127 -9.19 5.33 0.59
C LEU A 127 -8.41 5.60 -0.69
N VAL A 128 -8.33 6.87 -1.10
CA VAL A 128 -7.61 7.30 -2.30
C VAL A 128 -6.83 8.57 -1.99
N ILE A 129 -5.56 8.61 -2.37
CA ILE A 129 -4.71 9.81 -2.35
C ILE A 129 -3.92 9.92 -3.65
N HIS A 130 -3.33 11.09 -3.88
CA HIS A 130 -2.72 11.48 -5.14
C HIS A 130 -1.31 12.02 -4.88
N LEU A 131 -0.34 11.69 -5.74
CA LEU A 131 1.03 12.22 -5.64
C LEU A 131 1.15 13.65 -6.19
N GLY A 132 0.18 14.09 -7.01
CA GLY A 132 0.16 15.43 -7.60
C GLY A 132 1.17 15.61 -8.72
N SER A 133 1.54 14.55 -9.44
CA SER A 133 2.43 14.64 -10.60
C SER A 133 1.68 15.13 -11.83
N ASP A 134 2.28 16.06 -12.59
CA ASP A 134 1.78 16.49 -13.89
C ASP A 134 2.18 15.54 -15.04
N VAL A 135 3.05 14.57 -14.76
CA VAL A 135 3.64 13.65 -15.75
C VAL A 135 3.67 12.22 -15.21
N PRO A 136 3.75 11.19 -16.09
CA PRO A 136 3.94 9.79 -15.70
C PRO A 136 5.08 9.64 -14.69
N VAL A 137 4.87 8.84 -13.65
CA VAL A 137 5.79 8.62 -12.52
C VAL A 137 6.52 7.31 -12.67
N TRP A 138 5.86 6.26 -13.16
CA TRP A 138 6.45 4.93 -13.22
C TRP A 138 6.90 4.58 -14.63
N ASP A 139 7.95 3.78 -14.74
CA ASP A 139 8.38 3.25 -16.03
C ASP A 139 7.53 2.02 -16.42
N ASP A 140 6.94 2.05 -17.62
CA ASP A 140 6.08 0.99 -18.16
C ASP A 140 6.75 -0.38 -18.26
N HIS A 141 8.08 -0.40 -18.43
CA HIS A 141 8.84 -1.61 -18.71
C HIS A 141 9.47 -2.16 -17.44
N ALA A 142 10.17 -1.30 -16.67
CA ALA A 142 10.83 -1.70 -15.44
C ALA A 142 11.01 -0.53 -14.47
N ASP A 143 10.46 -0.66 -13.26
CA ASP A 143 10.61 0.32 -12.19
C ASP A 143 10.66 -0.33 -10.80
N ARG A 144 10.96 0.45 -9.77
CA ARG A 144 10.92 0.06 -8.38
C ARG A 144 10.35 1.18 -7.52
N LEU A 145 9.19 0.92 -6.95
CA LEU A 145 8.61 1.72 -5.87
C LEU A 145 9.31 1.38 -4.55
N THR A 146 9.86 2.38 -3.87
CA THR A 146 10.33 2.27 -2.48
C THR A 146 9.51 3.19 -1.58
N VAL A 147 9.00 2.67 -0.47
CA VAL A 147 8.24 3.43 0.53
C VAL A 147 9.12 3.67 1.74
N TYR A 148 9.16 4.92 2.21
CA TYR A 148 9.88 5.33 3.40
C TYR A 148 8.91 5.91 4.41
N ASP A 149 9.17 5.63 5.70
CA ASP A 149 8.48 6.33 6.78
C ASP A 149 9.02 7.75 6.96
N ARG A 150 8.41 8.51 7.89
CA ARG A 150 8.80 9.89 8.20
C ARG A 150 10.22 10.07 8.74
N TYR A 151 10.93 8.96 9.03
CA TYR A 151 12.29 8.94 9.51
C TYR A 151 13.25 8.38 8.45
N GLU A 152 12.81 8.34 7.19
CA GLU A 152 13.60 7.87 6.03
C GLU A 152 13.98 6.38 6.10
N ARG A 153 13.28 5.60 6.91
CA ARG A 153 13.49 4.14 6.97
C ARG A 153 12.62 3.46 5.92
N ILE A 154 13.20 2.52 5.18
CA ILE A 154 12.46 1.72 4.21
C ILE A 154 11.39 0.91 4.95
N VAL A 155 10.15 1.07 4.49
CA VAL A 155 8.98 0.31 4.97
C VAL A 155 8.73 -0.89 4.07
N ASP A 156 8.74 -0.68 2.75
CA ASP A 156 8.57 -1.72 1.75
C ASP A 156 9.15 -1.30 0.40
N THR A 157 9.37 -2.27 -0.49
CA THR A 157 9.79 -2.07 -1.87
C THR A 157 8.98 -2.98 -2.80
N ARG A 158 8.68 -2.50 -4.00
CA ARG A 158 8.00 -3.31 -5.03
C ARG A 158 8.57 -3.01 -6.41
N ALA A 159 9.02 -4.05 -7.09
CA ALA A 159 9.43 -3.97 -8.48
C ALA A 159 8.23 -4.09 -9.44
N HIS A 160 8.34 -3.41 -10.58
CA HIS A 160 7.55 -3.61 -11.79
C HIS A 160 8.54 -3.99 -12.91
N GLY A 161 8.17 -4.92 -13.79
CA GLY A 161 9.08 -5.46 -14.79
C GLY A 161 10.05 -6.52 -14.24
N HIS A 162 10.87 -7.07 -15.14
CA HIS A 162 11.81 -8.18 -14.88
C HIS A 162 13.17 -7.73 -14.37
#